data_AF-A0A413LYV5-F1
#
_entry.id   AF-A0A413LYV5-F1
#
_cell.length_a   1.000
_cell.length_b   1.000
_cell.length_c   1.000
_cell.angle_alpha   90.00
_cell.angle_beta   90.00
_cell.angle_gamma   90.00
#
_symmetry.space_group_name_H-M   'P 1'
#
loop_
_entity.id
_entity.type
_entity.pdbx_description
1 polymer ?
#
loop_
_entity_poly.entity_id
_entity_poly.type
_entity_poly.pdbx_seq_one_letter_code
_entity_poly.pdbx_strand_id
1 'polypeptide(L)'
;MNIFFNSRINANQSLLNVLFGQQQKAASSQNTGCRGTRDTLTISASGKEKLTKSTSGRTHNTSIDSSIDLKSYIASAKKTNQEIIENAGTQINAKTSEYMSTGKAFRAALTEKYSKLAAEAKTHSNPENYIHSKYFDKSSEYYETNLTDTERRIAYNYEMQMCRTGKINGVNYQDSLFRGIEV
;
A
#
# COMPACT_ATOMS: atom_id res chain seq x y z
N MET A 1 44.50 -7.21 -75.41
CA MET A 1 44.95 -5.90 -74.88
C MET A 1 43.71 -5.06 -74.59
N ASN A 2 43.31 -4.98 -73.31
CA ASN A 2 42.62 -3.85 -72.66
C ASN A 2 42.29 -4.26 -71.22
N ILE A 3 43.10 -3.71 -70.32
CA ILE A 3 42.94 -3.35 -68.90
C ILE A 3 41.51 -3.45 -68.35
N PHE A 4 41.33 -3.84 -67.08
CA PHE A 4 40.72 -2.99 -66.05
C PHE A 4 40.78 -3.65 -64.65
N PHE A 5 41.61 -3.06 -63.79
CA PHE A 5 41.56 -3.24 -62.34
C PHE A 5 40.24 -2.66 -61.82
N ASN A 6 39.29 -3.48 -61.34
CA ASN A 6 38.09 -2.91 -60.70
C ASN A 6 37.38 -3.79 -59.66
N SER A 7 38.06 -4.77 -59.07
CA SER A 7 37.45 -5.57 -57.99
C SER A 7 37.66 -4.98 -56.57
N ARG A 8 38.43 -3.89 -56.41
CA ARG A 8 38.67 -3.26 -55.10
C ARG A 8 37.95 -1.91 -54.87
N ILE A 9 37.23 -1.38 -55.87
CA ILE A 9 36.52 -0.09 -55.72
C ILE A 9 35.08 -0.27 -55.19
N ASN A 10 34.42 -1.42 -55.42
CA ASN A 10 33.00 -1.59 -55.02
C ASN A 10 32.78 -2.01 -53.56
N ALA A 11 33.81 -2.46 -52.84
CA ALA A 11 33.65 -2.84 -51.43
C ALA A 11 33.64 -1.63 -50.47
N ASN A 12 34.16 -0.47 -50.89
CA ASN A 12 34.33 0.70 -50.03
C ASN A 12 33.29 1.82 -50.25
N GLN A 13 32.37 1.68 -51.22
CA GLN A 13 31.29 2.66 -51.41
C GLN A 13 30.22 2.60 -50.32
N SER A 14 30.04 1.44 -49.68
CA SER A 14 29.06 1.25 -48.59
C SER A 14 29.43 2.03 -47.32
N LEU A 15 30.71 2.06 -46.94
CA LEU A 15 31.18 2.72 -45.72
C LEU A 15 31.15 4.25 -45.83
N LEU A 16 31.53 4.81 -47.00
CA LEU A 16 31.51 6.26 -47.21
C LEU A 16 30.09 6.84 -47.22
N ASN A 17 29.10 6.08 -47.74
CA ASN A 17 27.70 6.51 -47.75
C ASN A 17 27.08 6.56 -46.34
N VAL A 18 27.53 5.68 -45.43
CA VAL A 18 27.12 5.66 -44.01
C VAL A 18 27.80 6.77 -43.21
N LEU A 19 29.09 7.05 -43.47
CA LEU A 19 29.87 8.07 -42.76
C LEU A 19 29.52 9.51 -43.15
N PHE A 20 29.13 9.77 -44.41
CA PHE A 20 28.88 11.12 -44.94
C PHE A 20 27.41 11.40 -45.29
N GLY A 21 26.48 10.54 -44.89
CA GLY A 21 25.05 10.86 -44.85
C GLY A 21 24.38 11.16 -46.20
N GLN A 22 24.65 10.36 -47.25
CA GLN A 22 23.88 10.46 -48.50
C GLN A 22 22.59 9.63 -48.40
N GLN A 23 21.44 10.31 -48.38
CA GLN A 23 20.10 9.70 -48.42
C GLN A 23 19.87 8.96 -49.74
N GLN A 24 19.55 7.66 -49.66
CA GLN A 24 19.04 6.92 -50.82
C GLN A 24 17.53 7.19 -50.99
N LYS A 25 17.14 7.57 -52.21
CA LYS A 25 15.74 7.75 -52.62
C LYS A 25 14.98 6.43 -52.48
N ALA A 26 13.81 6.48 -51.85
CA ALA A 26 12.93 5.35 -51.64
C ALA A 26 12.47 4.73 -52.97
N ALA A 27 12.82 3.46 -53.19
CA ALA A 27 12.22 2.65 -54.23
C ALA A 27 10.79 2.25 -53.79
N SER A 28 9.80 2.63 -54.61
CA SER A 28 8.41 2.21 -54.43
C SER A 28 8.29 0.71 -54.69
N SER A 29 8.15 -0.06 -53.61
CA SER A 29 7.74 -1.46 -53.67
C SER A 29 6.22 -1.53 -53.53
N GLN A 30 5.53 -1.93 -54.59
CA GLN A 30 4.13 -2.31 -54.51
C GLN A 30 4.05 -3.68 -53.81
N ASN A 31 3.85 -3.65 -52.49
CA ASN A 31 3.55 -4.83 -51.70
C ASN A 31 2.14 -5.33 -52.02
N THR A 32 2.05 -6.36 -52.86
CA THR A 32 0.87 -7.21 -53.00
C THR A 32 0.62 -7.99 -51.71
N GLY A 33 -0.30 -7.46 -50.90
CA GLY A 33 -1.14 -8.12 -49.90
C GLY A 33 -0.69 -9.46 -49.30
N CYS A 34 -0.09 -9.39 -48.12
CA CYS A 34 -0.57 -10.17 -46.98
C CYS A 34 -0.53 -9.24 -45.76
N ARG A 35 -1.65 -8.52 -45.55
CA ARG A 35 -1.81 -7.60 -44.43
C ARG A 35 -2.02 -8.45 -43.18
N GLY A 36 -0.93 -8.96 -42.62
CA GLY A 36 -0.95 -9.68 -41.35
C GLY A 36 -1.69 -8.82 -40.33
N THR A 37 -2.79 -9.33 -39.81
CA THR A 37 -3.52 -8.71 -38.72
C THR A 37 -2.52 -8.51 -37.59
N ARG A 38 -2.22 -7.27 -37.21
CA ARG A 38 -1.49 -7.04 -35.97
C ARG A 38 -2.40 -7.52 -34.85
N ASP A 39 -2.00 -8.58 -34.17
CA ASP A 39 -2.68 -9.04 -32.96
C ASP A 39 -2.75 -7.86 -31.98
N THR A 40 -3.94 -7.30 -31.86
CA THR A 40 -4.18 -6.17 -30.99
C THR A 40 -4.72 -6.73 -29.69
N LEU A 41 -3.87 -6.73 -28.65
CA LEU A 41 -4.30 -7.11 -27.31
C LEU A 41 -5.22 -6.02 -26.77
N THR A 42 -6.53 -6.27 -26.80
CA THR A 42 -7.52 -5.39 -26.17
C THR A 42 -7.57 -5.69 -24.69
N ILE A 43 -6.91 -4.86 -23.88
CA ILE A 43 -7.08 -4.87 -22.43
C ILE A 43 -8.47 -4.28 -22.12
N SER A 44 -9.30 -5.04 -21.40
CA SER A 44 -10.62 -4.58 -20.96
C SER A 44 -10.50 -3.27 -20.17
N ALA A 45 -11.58 -2.48 -20.14
CA ALA A 45 -11.63 -1.29 -19.30
C ALA A 45 -11.32 -1.62 -17.82
N SER A 46 -11.83 -2.76 -17.33
CA SER A 46 -11.54 -3.29 -15.99
C SER A 46 -10.06 -3.67 -15.81
N GLY A 47 -9.40 -4.22 -16.82
CA GLY A 47 -7.98 -4.54 -16.79
C GLY A 47 -7.10 -3.29 -16.75
N LYS A 48 -7.47 -2.24 -17.49
CA LYS A 48 -6.79 -0.94 -17.43
C LYS A 48 -6.99 -0.26 -16.06
N GLU A 49 -8.18 -0.32 -15.50
CA GLU A 49 -8.50 0.23 -14.19
C GLU A 49 -7.76 -0.50 -13.04
N LYS A 50 -7.63 -1.83 -13.11
CA LYS A 50 -6.80 -2.60 -12.18
C LYS A 50 -5.31 -2.21 -12.27
N LEU A 51 -4.81 -1.92 -13.48
CA LEU A 51 -3.42 -1.53 -13.70
C LEU A 51 -3.10 -0.16 -13.06
N THR A 52 -4.03 0.79 -13.14
CA THR A 52 -3.84 2.14 -12.57
C THR A 52 -4.06 2.21 -11.05
N LYS A 53 -4.96 1.39 -10.49
CA LYS A 53 -5.14 1.26 -9.03
C LYS A 53 -3.90 0.70 -8.33
N SER A 54 -3.12 -0.13 -9.04
CA SER A 54 -1.87 -0.70 -8.53
C SER A 54 -0.72 0.34 -8.44
N THR A 55 -0.82 1.46 -9.18
CA THR A 55 0.23 2.51 -9.20
C THR A 55 0.09 3.58 -8.12
N SER A 56 -1.13 3.85 -7.61
CA SER A 56 -1.31 4.67 -6.41
C SER A 56 -1.44 3.74 -5.21
N GLY A 57 -0.35 3.54 -4.48
CA GLY A 57 -0.32 2.63 -3.35
C GLY A 57 -1.49 2.84 -2.36
N ARG A 58 -2.13 1.75 -1.94
CA ARG A 58 -3.21 1.81 -0.95
C ARG A 58 -2.64 2.27 0.40
N THR A 59 -3.40 3.11 1.11
CA THR A 59 -3.03 3.67 2.42
C THR A 59 -4.17 3.56 3.42
N HIS A 60 -4.98 2.50 3.31
CA HIS A 60 -6.24 2.40 4.04
C HIS A 60 -6.01 2.27 5.55
N ASN A 61 -4.99 1.54 5.99
CA ASN A 61 -4.65 1.44 7.42
C ASN A 61 -4.39 2.84 8.01
N THR A 62 -3.51 3.62 7.37
CA THR A 62 -3.20 4.99 7.82
C THR A 62 -4.35 5.97 7.60
N SER A 63 -5.27 5.71 6.67
CA SER A 63 -6.47 6.53 6.52
C SER A 63 -7.43 6.37 7.70
N ILE A 64 -7.48 5.16 8.29
CA ILE A 64 -8.25 4.91 9.50
C ILE A 64 -7.60 5.60 10.71
N ASP A 65 -6.26 5.67 10.77
CA ASP A 65 -5.56 6.40 11.85
C ASP A 65 -6.10 7.83 12.00
N SER A 66 -6.29 8.54 10.89
CA SER A 66 -6.85 9.90 10.87
C SER A 66 -8.30 9.99 11.36
N SER A 67 -9.04 8.87 11.41
CA SER A 67 -10.40 8.81 11.94
C SER A 67 -10.47 8.59 13.44
N ILE A 68 -9.34 8.30 14.09
CA ILE A 68 -9.27 8.00 15.52
C ILE A 68 -8.76 9.24 16.26
N ASP A 69 -9.62 9.84 17.08
CA ASP A 69 -9.22 10.97 17.93
C ASP A 69 -8.54 10.48 19.22
N LEU A 70 -7.23 10.24 19.14
CA LEU A 70 -6.47 9.77 20.29
C LEU A 70 -6.49 10.77 21.46
N LYS A 71 -6.54 12.08 21.18
CA LYS A 71 -6.56 13.10 22.23
C LYS A 71 -7.85 13.03 23.04
N SER A 72 -8.98 12.77 22.38
CA SER A 72 -10.27 12.56 23.05
C SER A 72 -10.24 11.33 23.98
N TYR A 73 -9.59 10.23 23.59
CA TYR A 73 -9.42 9.07 24.47
C TYR A 73 -8.62 9.40 25.75
N ILE A 74 -7.53 10.17 25.62
CA ILE A 74 -6.74 10.62 26.78
C ILE A 74 -7.55 11.58 27.65
N ALA A 75 -8.24 12.54 27.04
CA ALA A 75 -9.05 13.53 27.76
C ALA A 75 -10.21 12.85 28.52
N SER A 76 -10.86 11.86 27.90
CA SER A 76 -11.92 11.07 28.51
C SER A 76 -11.39 10.28 29.71
N ALA A 77 -10.23 9.62 29.58
CA ALA A 77 -9.60 8.92 30.71
C ALA A 77 -9.26 9.87 31.87
N LYS A 78 -8.70 11.05 31.57
CA LYS A 78 -8.43 12.09 32.58
C LYS A 78 -9.71 12.56 33.27
N LYS A 79 -10.78 12.79 32.50
CA LYS A 79 -12.09 13.20 33.02
C LYS A 79 -12.68 12.14 33.95
N THR A 80 -12.65 10.87 33.57
CA THR A 80 -13.12 9.77 34.44
C THR A 80 -12.31 9.71 35.73
N ASN A 81 -10.99 9.85 35.67
CA ASN A 81 -10.15 9.88 36.87
C ASN A 81 -10.47 11.08 37.77
N GLN A 82 -10.74 12.25 37.17
CA GLN A 82 -11.13 13.45 37.90
C GLN A 82 -12.48 13.28 38.60
N GLU A 83 -13.48 12.72 37.90
CA GLU A 83 -14.79 12.39 38.47
C GLU A 83 -14.68 11.40 39.64
N ILE A 84 -13.79 10.41 39.53
CA ILE A 84 -13.51 9.47 40.62
C ILE A 84 -12.99 10.21 41.86
N ILE A 85 -12.09 11.18 41.69
CA ILE A 85 -11.52 11.95 42.78
C ILE A 85 -12.58 12.86 43.42
N GLU A 86 -13.36 13.55 42.60
CA GLU A 86 -14.42 14.46 43.07
C GLU A 86 -15.51 13.72 43.86
N ASN A 87 -15.83 12.48 43.48
CA ASN A 87 -16.85 11.67 44.13
C ASN A 87 -16.33 10.81 45.30
N ALA A 88 -15.01 10.78 45.56
CA ALA A 88 -14.43 9.91 46.58
C ALA A 88 -14.67 10.39 48.04
N GLY A 89 -15.12 11.62 48.23
CA GLY A 89 -15.26 12.20 49.56
C GLY A 89 -13.91 12.25 50.29
N THR A 90 -13.77 11.53 51.39
CA THR A 90 -12.55 11.56 52.23
C THR A 90 -11.50 10.50 51.87
N GLN A 91 -11.86 9.46 51.11
CA GLN A 91 -10.96 8.33 50.81
C GLN A 91 -11.23 7.71 49.42
N ILE A 92 -10.18 7.36 48.68
CA ILE A 92 -10.30 6.65 47.39
C ILE A 92 -10.14 5.15 47.62
N ASN A 93 -11.11 4.36 47.16
CA ASN A 93 -11.06 2.90 47.24
C ASN A 93 -10.66 2.29 45.89
N ALA A 94 -9.43 1.77 45.80
CA ALA A 94 -8.90 1.18 44.57
C ALA A 94 -9.69 -0.05 44.03
N LYS A 95 -10.50 -0.72 44.86
CA LYS A 95 -11.34 -1.86 44.41
C LYS A 95 -12.58 -1.39 43.65
N THR A 96 -13.10 -0.22 43.98
CA THR A 96 -14.33 0.33 43.39
C THR A 96 -14.06 1.47 42.41
N SER A 97 -12.92 2.12 42.53
CA SER A 97 -12.49 3.26 41.74
C SER A 97 -11.39 2.83 40.76
N GLU A 98 -11.79 2.30 39.61
CA GLU A 98 -10.84 1.86 38.59
C GLU A 98 -10.15 3.06 37.92
N TYR A 99 -8.83 3.16 38.07
CA TYR A 99 -8.04 4.22 37.44
C TYR A 99 -7.86 3.98 35.93
N MET A 100 -8.22 4.96 35.12
CA MET A 100 -8.04 4.95 33.66
C MET A 100 -6.65 5.45 33.29
N SER A 101 -5.72 4.53 33.06
CA SER A 101 -4.37 4.85 32.59
C SER A 101 -4.35 5.26 31.10
N THR A 102 -3.29 5.97 30.69
CA THR A 102 -3.03 6.27 29.28
C THR A 102 -2.92 5.01 28.44
N GLY A 103 -2.27 3.97 28.93
CA GLY A 103 -2.19 2.67 28.24
C GLY A 103 -3.57 2.03 28.02
N LYS A 104 -4.51 2.16 28.98
CA LYS A 104 -5.88 1.67 28.80
C LYS A 104 -6.64 2.48 27.76
N ALA A 105 -6.48 3.81 27.76
CA ALA A 105 -7.04 4.69 26.73
C ALA A 105 -6.49 4.37 25.33
N PHE A 106 -5.18 4.16 25.20
CA PHE A 106 -4.53 3.78 23.95
C PHE A 106 -4.97 2.41 23.45
N ARG A 107 -5.16 1.45 24.35
CA ARG A 107 -5.74 0.16 23.99
C ARG A 107 -7.16 0.30 23.45
N ALA A 108 -7.97 1.19 24.02
CA ALA A 108 -9.32 1.44 23.52
C ALA A 108 -9.28 2.04 22.10
N ALA A 109 -8.40 3.02 21.86
CA ALA A 109 -8.21 3.61 20.54
C ALA A 109 -7.73 2.58 19.49
N LEU A 110 -6.75 1.73 19.83
CA LEU A 110 -6.33 0.62 18.97
C LEU A 110 -7.48 -0.35 18.71
N THR A 111 -8.27 -0.67 19.73
CA THR A 111 -9.42 -1.57 19.59
C THR A 111 -10.43 -0.99 18.60
N GLU A 112 -10.70 0.31 18.63
CA GLU A 112 -11.56 0.97 17.65
C GLU A 112 -10.99 0.85 16.23
N LYS A 113 -9.72 1.24 16.03
CA LYS A 113 -9.03 1.15 14.73
C LYS A 113 -9.14 -0.25 14.13
N TYR A 114 -8.70 -1.26 14.87
CA TYR A 114 -8.65 -2.62 14.35
C TYR A 114 -10.01 -3.32 14.33
N SER A 115 -11.01 -2.82 15.06
CA SER A 115 -12.40 -3.28 14.87
C SER A 115 -12.93 -2.88 13.49
N LYS A 116 -12.64 -1.64 13.04
CA LYS A 116 -13.02 -1.17 11.69
C LYS A 116 -12.32 -2.01 10.60
N LEU A 117 -11.00 -2.21 10.74
CA LEU A 117 -10.21 -3.02 9.80
C LEU A 117 -10.67 -4.50 9.78
N ALA A 118 -10.88 -5.11 10.94
CA ALA A 118 -11.32 -6.50 11.03
C ALA A 118 -12.76 -6.67 10.51
N ALA A 119 -13.63 -5.67 10.66
CA ALA A 119 -14.96 -5.70 10.07
C ALA A 119 -14.90 -5.73 8.53
N GLU A 120 -14.03 -4.91 7.91
CA GLU A 120 -13.77 -4.98 6.46
C GLU A 120 -13.24 -6.37 6.08
N ALA A 121 -12.22 -6.87 6.77
CA ALA A 121 -11.62 -8.19 6.49
C ALA A 121 -12.66 -9.33 6.49
N LYS A 122 -13.62 -9.28 7.43
CA LYS A 122 -14.70 -10.27 7.56
C LYS A 122 -15.71 -10.25 6.41
N THR A 123 -15.74 -9.21 5.59
CA THR A 123 -16.58 -9.17 4.38
C THR A 123 -16.01 -10.01 3.24
N HIS A 124 -14.72 -10.35 3.29
CA HIS A 124 -14.05 -11.18 2.30
C HIS A 124 -14.26 -12.68 2.57
N SER A 125 -14.29 -13.49 1.52
CA SER A 125 -14.51 -14.95 1.62
C SER A 125 -13.45 -15.67 2.46
N ASN A 126 -12.22 -15.14 2.48
CA ASN A 126 -11.14 -15.62 3.34
C ASN A 126 -10.48 -14.41 4.04
N PRO A 127 -10.95 -14.04 5.24
CA PRO A 127 -10.44 -12.88 5.96
C PRO A 127 -8.94 -12.99 6.27
N GLU A 128 -8.44 -14.18 6.60
CA GLU A 128 -7.03 -14.36 6.96
C GLU A 128 -6.10 -14.16 5.76
N ASN A 129 -6.47 -14.71 4.60
CA ASN A 129 -5.71 -14.51 3.38
C ASN A 129 -5.78 -13.05 2.91
N TYR A 130 -6.94 -12.40 3.05
CA TYR A 130 -7.08 -10.97 2.77
C TYR A 130 -6.13 -10.14 3.64
N ILE A 131 -6.10 -10.38 4.95
CA ILE A 131 -5.20 -9.70 5.89
C ILE A 131 -3.73 -9.96 5.51
N HIS A 132 -3.38 -11.22 5.20
CA HIS A 132 -2.02 -11.56 4.79
C HIS A 132 -1.61 -10.80 3.52
N SER A 133 -2.44 -10.82 2.48
CA SER A 133 -2.17 -10.13 1.22
C SER A 133 -2.06 -8.62 1.39
N LYS A 134 -2.92 -8.03 2.22
CA LYS A 134 -2.89 -6.60 2.57
C LYS A 134 -1.55 -6.14 3.14
N TYR A 135 -0.91 -6.97 3.97
CA TYR A 135 0.33 -6.58 4.63
C TYR A 135 1.59 -7.12 3.96
N PHE A 136 1.59 -8.31 3.35
CA PHE A 136 2.82 -8.96 2.89
C PHE A 136 2.92 -9.16 1.37
N ASP A 137 1.80 -9.15 0.64
CA ASP A 137 1.81 -9.40 -0.80
C ASP A 137 1.88 -8.09 -1.57
N LYS A 138 3.08 -7.70 -2.00
CA LYS A 138 3.32 -6.48 -2.80
C LYS A 138 2.60 -6.47 -4.14
N SER A 139 2.16 -7.63 -4.64
CA SER A 139 1.39 -7.73 -5.89
C SER A 139 -0.11 -7.61 -5.68
N SER A 140 -0.57 -7.64 -4.42
CA SER A 140 -1.98 -7.51 -4.07
C SER A 140 -2.50 -6.09 -4.29
N GLU A 141 -3.71 -5.98 -4.83
CA GLU A 141 -4.44 -4.70 -4.90
C GLU A 141 -4.76 -4.10 -3.52
N TYR A 142 -4.68 -4.93 -2.47
CA TYR A 142 -4.90 -4.51 -1.09
C TYR A 142 -3.62 -4.08 -0.37
N TYR A 143 -2.45 -4.18 -1.01
CA TYR A 143 -1.18 -3.96 -0.33
C TYR A 143 -1.06 -2.53 0.25
N GLU A 144 -0.91 -2.45 1.57
CA GLU A 144 -0.68 -1.18 2.27
C GLU A 144 0.73 -0.67 2.00
N THR A 145 0.85 0.51 1.40
CA THR A 145 2.15 1.08 1.00
C THR A 145 2.72 2.07 2.01
N ASN A 146 1.87 2.73 2.79
CA ASN A 146 2.26 3.77 3.75
C ASN A 146 2.60 3.23 5.16
N LEU A 147 3.24 2.06 5.23
CA LEU A 147 3.66 1.42 6.48
C LEU A 147 5.11 0.98 6.39
N THR A 148 5.88 1.26 7.44
CA THR A 148 7.21 0.66 7.66
C THR A 148 7.08 -0.84 7.92
N ASP A 149 8.17 -1.58 7.78
CA ASP A 149 8.16 -3.04 8.01
C ASP A 149 7.76 -3.42 9.44
N THR A 150 8.12 -2.59 10.42
CA THR A 150 7.72 -2.75 11.82
C THR A 150 6.22 -2.53 12.01
N GLU A 151 5.70 -1.40 11.54
CA GLU A 151 4.26 -1.09 11.64
C GLU A 151 3.41 -2.13 10.91
N ARG A 152 3.87 -2.61 9.77
CA ARG A 152 3.23 -3.66 8.98
C ARG A 152 3.09 -4.97 9.77
N ARG A 153 4.16 -5.42 10.45
CA ARG A 153 4.10 -6.60 11.33
C ARG A 153 3.14 -6.39 12.50
N ILE A 154 3.15 -5.20 13.10
CA ILE A 154 2.27 -4.86 14.23
C ILE A 154 0.81 -4.84 13.78
N ALA A 155 0.51 -4.16 12.68
CA ALA A 155 -0.82 -4.05 12.12
C ALA A 155 -1.39 -5.40 11.69
N TYR A 156 -0.58 -6.23 11.03
CA TYR A 156 -0.94 -7.61 10.72
C TYR A 156 -1.34 -8.38 11.98
N ASN A 157 -0.52 -8.32 13.04
CA ASN A 157 -0.77 -9.05 14.28
C ASN A 157 -2.06 -8.59 14.96
N TYR A 158 -2.28 -7.28 15.06
CA TYR A 158 -3.47 -6.72 15.71
C TYR A 158 -4.75 -6.96 14.92
N GLU A 159 -4.71 -6.81 13.60
CA GLU A 159 -5.86 -7.11 12.77
C GLU A 159 -6.20 -8.59 12.78
N MET A 160 -5.20 -9.48 12.69
CA MET A 160 -5.40 -10.92 12.79
C MET A 160 -5.99 -11.32 14.15
N GLN A 161 -5.49 -10.73 15.24
CA GLN A 161 -6.06 -10.94 16.58
C GLN A 161 -7.52 -10.47 16.65
N MET A 162 -7.82 -9.24 16.22
CA MET A 162 -9.19 -8.74 16.20
C MET A 162 -10.12 -9.57 15.31
N CYS A 163 -9.62 -10.04 14.16
CA CYS A 163 -10.39 -10.88 13.26
C CYS A 163 -10.75 -12.23 13.92
N ARG A 164 -9.79 -12.88 14.58
CA ARG A 164 -9.95 -14.22 15.19
C ARG A 164 -10.64 -14.21 16.54
N THR A 165 -10.25 -13.31 17.44
CA THR A 165 -10.65 -13.33 18.86
C THR A 165 -11.52 -12.14 19.26
N GLY A 166 -11.60 -11.11 18.42
CA GLY A 166 -12.30 -9.86 18.74
C GLY A 166 -11.60 -9.03 19.82
N LYS A 167 -10.34 -9.34 20.16
CA LYS A 167 -9.58 -8.64 21.20
C LYS A 167 -8.12 -8.45 20.80
N ILE A 168 -7.61 -7.24 20.99
CA ILE A 168 -6.18 -6.92 20.89
C ILE A 168 -5.48 -7.22 22.21
N ASN A 169 -4.31 -7.83 22.17
CA ASN A 169 -3.48 -8.02 23.36
C ASN A 169 -2.34 -6.99 23.43
N GLY A 170 -2.38 -6.15 24.48
CA GLY A 170 -1.35 -5.16 24.76
C GLY A 170 -1.47 -3.90 23.92
N VAL A 171 -0.48 -3.00 24.08
CA VAL A 171 -0.33 -1.76 23.32
C VAL A 171 1.09 -1.73 22.79
N ASN A 172 1.25 -1.48 21.49
CA ASN A 172 2.54 -1.31 20.86
C ASN A 172 2.63 0.11 20.32
N TYR A 173 3.51 0.91 20.93
CA TYR A 173 3.71 2.32 20.59
C TYR A 173 4.37 2.53 19.23
N GLN A 174 4.88 1.47 18.61
CA GLN A 174 5.39 1.50 17.23
C GLN A 174 4.28 1.28 16.19
N ASP A 175 3.01 1.22 16.59
CA ASP A 175 1.86 1.22 15.68
C ASP A 175 1.75 2.57 14.95
N SER A 176 1.28 2.54 13.69
CA SER A 176 1.12 3.75 12.88
C SER A 176 0.16 4.77 13.50
N LEU A 177 -0.79 4.33 14.33
CA LEU A 177 -1.71 5.20 15.07
C LEU A 177 -0.99 6.20 15.98
N PHE A 178 0.22 5.85 16.45
CA PHE A 178 1.00 6.67 17.38
C PHE A 178 2.09 7.50 16.69
N ARG A 179 2.09 7.59 15.35
CA ARG A 179 3.03 8.43 14.60
C ARG A 179 2.96 9.89 15.06
N GLY A 180 4.11 10.46 15.41
CA GLY A 180 4.23 11.88 15.76
C GLY A 180 3.58 12.24 17.10
N ILE A 181 3.26 11.25 17.94
CA ILE A 181 2.70 11.49 19.26
C ILE A 181 3.84 11.52 20.27
N GLU A 182 4.07 12.69 20.84
CA GLU A 182 4.85 12.86 22.06
C GLU A 182 3.91 12.61 23.24
N VAL A 183 4.25 11.61 24.06
CA VAL A 183 3.49 11.23 25.28
C VAL A 183 4.10 11.91 26.49
#